data_AF-A0A7C5JKX2-F1
#
_entry.id   AF-A0A7C5JKX2-F1
#
_cell.length_a   1.000
_cell.length_b   1.000
_cell.length_c   1.000
_cell.angle_alpha   90.00
_cell.angle_beta   90.00
_cell.angle_gamma   90.00
#
_symmetry.space_group_name_H-M   'P 1'
#
loop_
_entity.id
_entity.type
_entity.pdbx_description
1 polymer ?
#
loop_
_entity_poly.entity_id
_entity_poly.type
_entity_poly.pdbx_seq_one_letter_code
_entity_poly.pdbx_strand_id
1 'polypeptide(L)'
;MIKANKDELIEVFQPKKNKLPSFQTVRRMLMAIDFKEFSIKFYNWASTRVEINENEWFSMDGKAIRGTIEGTNYNEFTNIVSLFSSENKKVLYTGKVEDKSNEIPMVQKMIKELGLSGINITIDTLHCQKKLPRLS
;
A
#
# COMPACT_ATOMS: atom_id res chain seq x y z
N MET A 1 -3.52 -3.37 26.00
CA MET A 1 -3.49 -4.75 25.47
C MET A 1 -4.54 -4.83 24.37
N ILE A 2 -4.29 -5.54 23.27
CA ILE A 2 -5.29 -5.71 22.20
C ILE A 2 -6.51 -6.41 22.81
N LYS A 3 -7.68 -5.75 22.76
CA LYS A 3 -8.94 -6.28 23.29
C LYS A 3 -9.86 -6.81 22.20
N ALA A 4 -9.85 -6.17 21.03
CA ALA A 4 -10.61 -6.62 19.87
C ALA A 4 -10.07 -7.96 19.37
N ASN A 5 -10.98 -8.90 19.06
CA ASN A 5 -10.70 -10.22 18.51
C ASN A 5 -9.66 -11.02 19.30
N LYS A 6 -9.54 -10.78 20.62
CA LYS A 6 -8.47 -11.33 21.45
C LYS A 6 -8.41 -12.86 21.38
N ASP A 7 -9.56 -13.52 21.50
CA ASP A 7 -9.62 -14.98 21.58
C ASP A 7 -9.27 -15.61 20.23
N GLU A 8 -9.81 -15.08 19.13
CA GLU A 8 -9.47 -15.46 17.75
C GLU A 8 -7.96 -15.27 17.47
N LEU A 9 -7.38 -14.15 17.88
CA LEU A 9 -5.94 -13.90 17.71
C LEU A 9 -5.08 -14.87 18.52
N ILE A 10 -5.53 -15.29 19.72
CA ILE A 10 -4.80 -16.30 20.51
C ILE A 10 -4.88 -17.66 19.84
N GLU A 11 -6.05 -18.03 19.32
CA GLU A 11 -6.26 -19.28 18.59
C GLU A 11 -5.37 -19.36 17.34
N VAL A 12 -5.34 -18.29 16.54
CA VAL A 12 -4.58 -18.24 15.27
C VAL A 12 -3.07 -18.17 15.52
N PHE A 13 -2.61 -17.31 16.43
CA PHE A 13 -1.17 -17.04 16.60
C PHE A 13 -0.48 -17.89 17.67
N GLN A 14 -1.25 -18.59 18.51
CA GLN A 14 -0.77 -19.44 19.61
C GLN A 14 0.38 -18.80 20.41
N PRO A 15 0.23 -17.56 20.90
CA PRO A 15 1.32 -16.84 21.55
C PRO A 15 1.66 -17.51 22.89
N LYS A 16 2.94 -17.45 23.28
CA LYS A 16 3.38 -17.98 24.58
C LYS A 16 2.53 -17.41 25.72
N LYS A 17 2.07 -18.29 26.61
CA LYS A 17 1.23 -17.96 27.78
C LYS A 17 -0.13 -17.34 27.42
N ASN A 18 -0.62 -17.51 26.18
CA ASN A 18 -1.88 -16.91 25.70
C ASN A 18 -1.93 -15.38 25.88
N LYS A 19 -0.77 -14.72 25.78
CA LYS A 19 -0.64 -13.26 25.95
C LYS A 19 -0.33 -12.60 24.62
N LEU A 20 -1.27 -11.79 24.15
CA LEU A 20 -1.05 -10.92 22.99
C LEU A 20 -0.10 -9.77 23.33
N PRO A 21 0.67 -9.28 22.34
CA PRO A 21 1.52 -8.11 22.52
C PRO A 21 0.70 -6.89 22.97
N SER A 22 1.34 -6.00 23.74
CA SER A 22 0.76 -4.71 24.06
C SER A 22 0.67 -3.84 22.80
N PHE A 23 -0.21 -2.82 22.83
CA PHE A 23 -0.32 -1.85 21.74
C PHE A 23 1.03 -1.15 21.48
N GLN A 24 1.78 -0.86 22.55
CA GLN A 24 3.12 -0.29 22.46
C GLN A 24 4.12 -1.23 21.78
N THR A 25 3.97 -2.54 21.95
CA THR A 25 4.83 -3.54 21.29
C THR A 25 4.53 -3.59 19.80
N VAL A 26 3.25 -3.65 19.42
CA VAL A 26 2.83 -3.59 18.01
C VAL A 26 3.29 -2.30 17.37
N ARG A 27 3.10 -1.15 18.03
CA ARG A 27 3.57 0.15 17.53
C ARG A 27 5.08 0.16 17.28
N ARG A 28 5.90 -0.30 18.23
CA ARG A 28 7.37 -0.34 18.06
C ARG A 28 7.77 -1.26 16.90
N MET A 29 7.10 -2.39 16.75
CA MET A 29 7.32 -3.31 15.64
C MET A 29 6.97 -2.64 14.30
N LEU A 30 5.81 -1.99 14.19
CA LEU A 30 5.42 -1.25 12.98
C LEU A 30 6.39 -0.11 12.64
N MET A 31 6.91 0.60 13.65
CA MET A 31 7.90 1.67 13.44
C MET A 31 9.26 1.15 12.96
N ALA A 32 9.59 -0.11 13.24
CA ALA A 32 10.87 -0.71 12.85
C ALA A 32 10.79 -1.40 11.47
N ILE A 33 9.60 -1.52 10.90
CA ILE A 33 9.39 -2.14 9.59
C ILE A 33 9.68 -1.11 8.49
N ASP A 34 10.54 -1.50 7.54
CA ASP A 34 10.70 -0.74 6.31
C ASP A 34 9.42 -0.84 5.46
N PHE A 35 8.85 0.31 5.13
CA PHE A 35 7.59 0.40 4.41
C PHE A 35 7.67 -0.20 3.00
N LYS A 36 8.80 0.00 2.29
CA LYS A 36 8.97 -0.48 0.92
C LYS A 36 9.07 -2.00 0.89
N GLU A 37 9.92 -2.57 1.74
CA GLU A 37 10.07 -4.03 1.84
C GLU A 37 8.77 -4.70 2.27
N PHE A 38 8.06 -4.12 3.24
CA PHE A 38 6.77 -4.63 3.67
C PHE A 38 5.75 -4.61 2.53
N SER A 39 5.66 -3.51 1.78
CA SER A 39 4.71 -3.37 0.68
C SER A 39 4.95 -4.39 -0.43
N ILE A 40 6.21 -4.68 -0.75
CA ILE A 40 6.57 -5.74 -1.72
C ILE A 40 6.16 -7.12 -1.20
N LYS A 41 6.49 -7.44 0.06
CA LYS A 41 6.11 -8.73 0.68
C LYS A 41 4.59 -8.90 0.75
N PHE A 42 3.88 -7.82 1.10
CA PHE A 42 2.42 -7.79 1.13
C PHE A 42 1.84 -8.04 -0.26
N TYR A 43 2.37 -7.38 -1.29
CA TYR A 43 1.95 -7.61 -2.67
C TYR A 43 2.15 -9.05 -3.10
N ASN A 44 3.34 -9.62 -2.88
CA ASN A 44 3.61 -11.01 -3.24
C ASN A 44 2.61 -11.96 -2.58
N TRP A 45 2.29 -11.75 -1.30
CA TRP A 45 1.28 -12.53 -0.59
C TRP A 45 -0.14 -12.28 -1.14
N ALA A 46 -0.54 -11.03 -1.33
CA ALA A 46 -1.87 -10.65 -1.81
C ALA A 46 -2.13 -11.19 -3.22
N SER A 47 -1.12 -11.16 -4.10
CA SER A 47 -1.18 -11.71 -5.46
C SER A 47 -1.32 -13.24 -5.48
N THR A 48 -0.97 -13.96 -4.42
CA THR A 48 -1.31 -15.40 -4.31
C THR A 48 -2.80 -15.64 -4.00
N ARG A 49 -3.54 -14.60 -3.60
CA ARG A 49 -4.94 -14.65 -3.17
C ARG A 49 -5.89 -13.94 -4.14
N VAL A 50 -5.37 -13.53 -5.29
CA VAL A 50 -6.08 -12.84 -6.36
C VAL A 50 -5.68 -13.49 -7.66
N GLU A 51 -6.65 -14.08 -8.36
CA GLU A 51 -6.44 -14.52 -9.74
C GLU A 51 -6.45 -13.27 -10.61
N ILE A 52 -5.29 -12.92 -11.17
CA ILE A 52 -5.16 -11.80 -12.11
C ILE A 52 -5.49 -12.34 -13.49
N ASN A 53 -6.65 -11.94 -14.02
CA ASN A 53 -7.08 -12.34 -15.35
C ASN A 53 -6.51 -11.40 -16.43
N GLU A 54 -6.22 -11.95 -17.61
CA GLU A 54 -5.94 -11.13 -18.79
C GLU A 54 -7.16 -10.24 -19.07
N ASN A 55 -6.94 -8.92 -19.13
CA ASN A 55 -7.94 -7.84 -19.23
C ASN A 55 -8.60 -7.34 -17.93
N GLU A 56 -8.22 -7.84 -16.76
CA GLU A 56 -8.74 -7.30 -15.49
C GLU A 56 -8.36 -5.81 -15.33
N TRP A 57 -9.31 -5.05 -14.78
CA TRP A 57 -9.16 -3.62 -14.52
C TRP A 57 -8.70 -3.34 -13.09
N PHE A 58 -7.54 -2.71 -13.00
CA PHE A 58 -6.98 -2.21 -11.75
C PHE A 58 -7.15 -0.70 -11.69
N SER A 59 -7.40 -0.18 -10.49
CA SER A 59 -7.37 1.25 -10.22
C SER A 59 -6.18 1.59 -9.33
N MET A 60 -5.51 2.69 -9.67
CA MET A 60 -4.48 3.30 -8.86
C MET A 60 -4.97 4.65 -8.37
N ASP A 61 -5.13 4.77 -7.06
CA ASP A 61 -5.65 5.97 -6.39
C ASP A 61 -4.63 6.51 -5.38
N GLY A 62 -4.38 7.82 -5.45
CA GLY A 62 -3.49 8.57 -4.57
C GLY A 62 -4.25 9.19 -3.41
N LYS A 63 -4.06 8.68 -2.19
CA LYS A 63 -4.64 9.25 -0.97
C LYS A 63 -3.60 9.98 -0.15
N ALA A 64 -3.86 11.26 0.12
CA ALA A 64 -3.08 12.05 1.07
C ALA A 64 -3.42 11.63 2.51
N ILE A 65 -2.46 11.09 3.25
CA ILE A 65 -2.62 10.92 4.69
C ILE A 65 -2.44 12.27 5.35
N ARG A 66 -3.55 12.89 5.77
CA ARG A 66 -3.53 14.11 6.58
C ARG A 66 -3.52 13.70 8.05
N GLY A 67 -2.33 13.62 8.63
CA GLY A 67 -2.14 13.39 10.06
C GLY A 67 -1.34 14.53 10.68
N THR A 68 -2.00 15.44 11.39
CA THR A 68 -1.34 16.47 12.20
C THR A 68 -0.71 15.80 13.41
N ILE A 69 0.58 15.46 13.34
CA ILE A 69 1.36 15.13 14.55
C ILE A 69 2.26 16.34 14.82
N GLU A 70 1.75 17.28 15.61
CA GLU A 70 2.58 18.35 16.16
C GLU A 70 3.68 17.73 17.03
N GLY A 71 4.94 18.11 16.78
CA GLY A 71 6.05 17.82 17.69
C GLY A 71 7.11 16.84 17.20
N THR A 72 7.02 16.31 15.97
CA THR A 72 8.16 15.71 15.28
C THR A 72 8.25 16.33 13.90
N ASN A 73 9.45 16.57 13.37
CA ASN A 73 9.71 17.25 12.09
C ASN A 73 9.14 16.54 10.82
N TYR A 74 8.09 15.74 10.95
CA TYR A 74 7.37 15.10 9.85
C TYR A 74 6.11 15.91 9.47
N ASN A 75 6.34 17.15 9.02
CA ASN A 75 5.36 17.93 8.24
C ASN A 75 5.27 17.41 6.78
N GLU A 76 5.56 16.13 6.55
CA GLU A 76 5.47 15.51 5.24
C GLU A 76 4.04 15.01 5.05
N PHE A 77 3.27 15.75 4.25
CA PHE A 77 2.07 15.20 3.61
C PHE A 77 2.48 13.94 2.86
N THR A 78 2.29 12.79 3.49
CA THR A 78 2.63 11.52 2.89
C THR A 78 1.46 11.11 2.01
N ASN A 79 1.64 11.21 0.70
CA ASN A 79 0.69 10.65 -0.25
C ASN A 79 0.97 9.15 -0.38
N ILE A 80 -0.09 8.34 -0.41
CA ILE A 80 0.01 6.91 -0.66
C ILE A 80 -0.75 6.60 -1.93
N VAL A 81 -0.12 5.87 -2.84
CA VAL A 81 -0.80 5.32 -4.02
C VAL A 81 -1.11 3.86 -3.76
N SER A 82 -2.38 3.48 -3.92
CA SER A 82 -2.83 2.10 -3.76
C SER A 82 -3.21 1.49 -5.11
N LEU A 83 -2.78 0.25 -5.36
CA LEU A 83 -3.23 -0.58 -6.48
C LEU A 83 -4.40 -1.45 -6.00
N PHE A 84 -5.55 -1.27 -6.61
CA PHE A 84 -6.79 -1.94 -6.26
C PHE A 84 -7.31 -2.77 -7.44
N SER A 85 -7.64 -4.03 -7.18
CA SER A 85 -8.37 -4.88 -8.13
C SER A 85 -9.86 -4.60 -8.00
N SER A 86 -10.47 -4.14 -9.10
CA SER A 86 -11.89 -3.81 -9.12
C SER A 86 -12.77 -5.05 -9.02
N GLU A 87 -12.36 -6.14 -9.65
CA GLU A 87 -13.11 -7.41 -9.67
C GLU A 87 -13.03 -8.12 -8.32
N ASN A 88 -11.84 -8.19 -7.73
CA ASN A 88 -11.62 -8.90 -6.47
C ASN A 88 -11.90 -8.02 -5.24
N LYS A 89 -12.16 -6.72 -5.43
CA LYS A 89 -12.40 -5.72 -4.38
C LYS A 89 -11.29 -5.68 -3.30
N LYS A 90 -10.04 -5.83 -3.74
CA LYS A 90 -8.86 -5.97 -2.86
C LYS A 90 -7.78 -4.97 -3.24
N VAL A 91 -7.07 -4.46 -2.23
CA VAL A 91 -5.82 -3.72 -2.42
C VAL A 91 -4.68 -4.73 -2.51
N LEU A 92 -3.89 -4.63 -3.58
CA LEU A 92 -2.74 -5.51 -3.82
C LEU A 92 -1.42 -4.88 -3.38
N TYR A 93 -1.27 -3.57 -3.56
CA TYR A 93 -0.03 -2.88 -3.23
C TYR A 93 -0.30 -1.44 -2.80
N THR A 94 0.57 -0.90 -1.95
CA THR A 94 0.57 0.51 -1.56
C THR A 94 1.98 1.07 -1.60
N GLY A 95 2.20 2.18 -2.29
CA GLY A 95 3.47 2.90 -2.36
C GLY A 95 3.40 4.25 -1.67
N LYS A 96 4.46 4.64 -0.94
CA LYS A 96 4.62 5.98 -0.36
C LYS A 96 5.12 6.93 -1.45
N VAL A 97 4.55 8.13 -1.53
CA VAL A 97 4.98 9.23 -2.39
C VAL A 97 5.34 10.42 -1.51
N GLU A 98 6.53 10.97 -1.70
CA GLU A 98 7.08 12.07 -0.90
C GLU A 98 6.46 13.43 -1.27
N ASP A 99 6.00 13.61 -2.52
CA ASP A 99 5.35 14.82 -3.00
C ASP A 99 4.21 14.46 -3.96
N LYS A 100 3.11 15.21 -3.90
CA LYS A 100 1.96 15.11 -4.80
C LYS A 100 2.35 15.29 -6.28
N SER A 101 3.38 16.10 -6.55
CA SER A 101 3.93 16.29 -7.90
C SER A 101 4.58 15.03 -8.48
N ASN A 102 4.97 14.07 -7.62
CA ASN A 102 5.68 12.85 -7.98
C ASN A 102 4.78 11.61 -8.11
N GLU A 103 3.46 11.77 -8.03
CA GLU A 103 2.52 10.65 -8.13
C GLU A 103 2.60 9.94 -9.49
N ILE A 104 2.67 10.66 -10.61
CA ILE A 104 2.76 10.06 -11.96
C ILE A 104 4.07 9.25 -12.14
N PRO A 105 5.27 9.81 -11.89
CA PRO A 105 6.52 9.03 -11.95
C PRO A 105 6.53 7.83 -11.00
N MET A 106 5.96 7.97 -9.80
CA MET A 106 5.90 6.86 -8.85
C MET A 106 4.98 5.74 -9.34
N VAL A 107 3.80 6.07 -9.89
CA VAL A 107 2.89 5.09 -10.49
C VAL A 107 3.59 4.32 -11.61
N GLN A 108 4.30 5.00 -12.50
CA GLN A 108 5.07 4.35 -13.57
C GLN A 108 6.15 3.41 -13.01
N LYS A 109 6.86 3.86 -11.97
CA LYS A 109 7.85 3.04 -11.28
C LYS A 109 7.21 1.81 -10.63
N MET A 110 6.06 1.96 -9.99
CA MET A 110 5.31 0.86 -9.38
C MET A 110 4.87 -0.18 -10.41
N ILE A 111 4.33 0.26 -11.56
CA ILE A 111 3.95 -0.66 -12.66
C ILE A 111 5.15 -1.50 -13.11
N LYS A 112 6.32 -0.86 -13.23
CA LYS A 112 7.57 -1.54 -13.61
C LYS A 112 8.09 -2.48 -12.52
N GLU A 113 8.10 -2.06 -11.26
CA GLU A 113 8.57 -2.86 -10.12
C GLU A 113 7.66 -4.07 -9.85
N LEU A 114 6.35 -3.95 -10.11
CA LEU A 114 5.37 -5.00 -9.86
C LEU A 114 5.17 -5.96 -11.05
N GLY A 115 5.80 -5.69 -12.20
CA GLY A 115 5.71 -6.54 -13.39
C GLY A 115 4.31 -6.60 -13.99
N LEU A 116 3.54 -5.52 -13.87
CA LEU A 116 2.15 -5.44 -14.29
C LEU A 116 2.04 -5.25 -15.81
N SER A 117 2.40 -6.28 -16.59
CA SER A 117 2.24 -6.32 -18.05
C SER A 117 0.95 -7.03 -18.45
N GLY A 118 0.20 -6.48 -19.41
CA GLY A 118 -1.01 -7.14 -19.95
C GLY A 118 -2.30 -6.89 -19.15
N ILE A 119 -2.29 -5.94 -18.22
CA ILE A 119 -3.47 -5.54 -17.42
C ILE A 119 -3.94 -4.13 -17.78
N ASN A 120 -5.23 -3.85 -17.58
CA ASN A 120 -5.79 -2.51 -17.77
C ASN A 120 -5.69 -1.73 -16.46
N ILE A 121 -5.04 -0.56 -16.47
CA ILE A 121 -4.88 0.28 -15.29
C ILE A 121 -5.59 1.62 -15.51
N THR A 122 -6.48 1.97 -14.60
CA THR A 122 -7.04 3.32 -14.44
C THR A 122 -6.29 4.04 -13.34
N ILE A 123 -5.99 5.32 -13.54
CA ILE A 123 -5.27 6.15 -12.57
C ILE A 123 -6.12 7.40 -12.35
N ASP A 124 -6.53 7.69 -11.12
CA ASP A 124 -7.20 8.95 -10.81
C ASP A 124 -6.18 10.08 -10.90
N THR A 125 -6.11 10.71 -12.08
CA THR A 125 -5.16 11.79 -12.37
C THR A 125 -5.92 13.10 -12.30
N LEU A 126 -6.09 13.64 -11.10
CA LEU A 126 -6.67 14.96 -10.90
C LEU A 126 -5.95 16.08 -11.71
N HIS A 127 -4.78 15.81 -12.31
CA HIS A 127 -4.15 16.63 -13.37
C HIS A 127 -3.46 15.79 -14.47
N CYS A 128 -4.18 15.05 -15.33
CA CYS A 128 -3.59 14.40 -16.52
C CYS A 128 -2.74 15.41 -17.33
N GLN A 129 -1.40 15.40 -17.22
CA GLN A 129 -0.54 16.18 -18.11
C GLN A 129 -0.51 15.50 -19.48
N LYS A 130 -1.04 16.20 -20.48
CA LYS A 130 -1.18 15.78 -21.88
C LYS A 130 0.14 15.69 -22.67
N LYS A 131 1.31 15.67 -22.02
CA LYS A 131 2.62 15.61 -22.69
C LYS A 131 3.31 14.29 -22.43
N LEU A 132 3.01 13.32 -23.30
CA LEU A 132 3.91 12.21 -23.57
C LEU A 132 5.20 12.79 -24.18
N PRO A 133 6.41 12.50 -23.66
CA PRO A 133 7.63 12.73 -24.43
C PRO A 133 7.50 11.87 -25.70
N ARG A 134 7.66 12.48 -26.87
CA ARG A 134 7.84 11.71 -28.10
C ARG A 134 9.08 10.84 -27.90
N LEU A 135 8.91 9.53 -27.99
CA LEU A 135 10.02 8.61 -28.25
C LEU A 135 10.55 8.96 -29.64
N SER A 136 11.69 9.65 -29.68
CA SER A 136 12.54 9.82 -30.87
C SER A 136 13.56 8.70 -30.92
#